data_AF-A0A373FUE5-F1
#
_entry.id   AF-A0A373FUE5-F1
#
_cell.length_a   1.000
_cell.length_b   1.000
_cell.length_c   1.000
_cell.angle_alpha   90.00
_cell.angle_beta   90.00
_cell.angle_gamma   90.00
#
_symmetry.space_group_name_H-M   'P 1'
#
loop_
_entity.id
_entity.type
_entity.pdbx_description
1 polymer ?
#
loop_
_entity_poly.entity_id
_entity_poly.type
_entity_poly.pdbx_seq_one_letter_code
_entity_poly.pdbx_strand_id
1 'polypeptide(L)'
;MQKKNLFGILILIAYFASCNQIHKTHYENGWYHILSQQKDSIAKESIVTVKDFVSLRMDSDENGTCVIVGQISKHKLKKWAKETEKAIGKHIAFVLDDTVITNPKVNARIENGVFQISLPHGYDLKNIYNKIRKEKIDSIESIFKGWEKDSIYYSSKEKADSIVFAIDYWEASEWVDMSVNPEDHYWWGDLDTATYSKLESALCEEIAKPNFSSRAEDYMKLDTYKRYKAYLCENADYINLMFQGFLFTEPATGLCGFLVDDIVRSRYPTAPSIRVMTLKIDNQDDEMFAKLKYQKAIWRLMNKERDAKSNKQ
;
A
#
# COMPACT_ATOMS: atom_id res chain seq x y z
N MET A 1 -67.06 31.72 -36.06
CA MET A 1 -66.83 30.28 -35.75
C MET A 1 -65.32 30.06 -35.61
N GLN A 2 -64.92 29.24 -34.64
CA GLN A 2 -63.55 28.81 -34.28
C GLN A 2 -62.71 29.71 -33.33
N LYS A 3 -62.58 29.18 -32.11
CA LYS A 3 -61.60 29.49 -31.06
C LYS A 3 -60.18 29.21 -31.56
N LYS A 4 -59.21 30.00 -31.10
CA LYS A 4 -57.84 29.52 -30.86
C LYS A 4 -57.37 30.04 -29.50
N ASN A 5 -57.37 29.13 -28.52
CA ASN A 5 -56.57 29.27 -27.30
C ASN A 5 -55.11 29.11 -27.69
N LEU A 6 -54.24 30.02 -27.25
CA LEU A 6 -52.81 29.76 -27.21
C LEU A 6 -52.30 30.09 -25.81
N PHE A 7 -51.93 29.02 -25.11
CA PHE A 7 -51.22 29.01 -23.84
C PHE A 7 -49.91 29.80 -23.96
N GLY A 8 -49.77 30.86 -23.16
CA GLY A 8 -48.50 31.54 -22.92
C GLY A 8 -48.00 31.20 -21.51
N ILE A 9 -46.98 30.35 -21.46
CA ILE A 9 -46.36 29.78 -20.25
C ILE A 9 -45.67 30.89 -19.45
N LEU A 10 -46.05 31.03 -18.17
CA LEU A 10 -45.36 31.87 -17.18
C LEU A 10 -44.10 31.13 -16.72
N ILE A 11 -42.92 31.51 -17.22
CA ILE A 11 -41.64 30.98 -16.75
C ILE A 11 -41.27 31.72 -15.45
N LEU A 12 -41.58 31.10 -14.31
CA LEU A 12 -41.05 31.45 -13.00
C LEU A 12 -39.58 31.00 -12.94
N ILE A 13 -38.65 31.94 -13.06
CA ILE A 13 -37.22 31.70 -12.80
C ILE A 13 -37.05 31.57 -11.29
N ALA A 14 -37.06 30.33 -10.80
CA ALA A 14 -36.61 30.03 -9.45
C ALA A 14 -35.09 30.21 -9.38
N TYR A 15 -34.66 31.27 -8.69
CA TYR A 15 -33.28 31.40 -8.24
C TYR A 15 -32.98 30.27 -7.26
N PHE A 16 -32.46 29.14 -7.76
CA PHE A 16 -31.76 28.19 -6.92
C PHE A 16 -30.45 28.85 -6.51
N ALA A 17 -30.45 29.46 -5.32
CA ALA A 17 -29.23 29.65 -4.56
C ALA A 17 -28.65 28.25 -4.31
N SER A 18 -27.77 27.80 -5.20
CA SER A 18 -26.94 26.62 -4.96
C SER A 18 -26.07 26.97 -3.76
N CYS A 19 -26.50 26.52 -2.59
CA CYS A 19 -25.66 26.44 -1.42
C CYS A 19 -24.53 25.51 -1.82
N ASN A 20 -23.34 26.06 -2.09
CA ASN A 20 -22.12 25.27 -2.21
C ASN A 20 -21.95 24.54 -0.89
N GLN A 21 -22.46 23.30 -0.80
CA GLN A 21 -21.98 22.36 0.17
C GLN A 21 -20.50 22.20 -0.15
N ILE A 22 -19.65 22.86 0.65
CA ILE A 22 -18.23 22.55 0.69
C ILE A 22 -18.20 21.07 1.04
N HIS A 23 -17.96 20.23 0.04
CA HIS A 23 -17.69 18.82 0.24
C HIS A 23 -16.46 18.76 1.13
N LYS A 24 -16.66 18.59 2.43
CA LYS A 24 -15.57 18.39 3.38
C LYS A 24 -14.92 17.07 2.95
N THR A 25 -13.66 17.15 2.52
CA THR A 25 -12.90 15.96 2.14
C THR A 25 -12.82 15.06 3.36
N HIS A 26 -13.35 13.84 3.24
CA HIS A 26 -13.22 12.84 4.30
C HIS A 26 -11.78 12.33 4.37
N TYR A 27 -11.20 12.31 5.56
CA TYR A 27 -9.88 11.77 5.87
C TYR A 27 -10.03 10.41 6.54
N GLU A 28 -9.24 9.41 6.09
CA GLU A 28 -9.10 8.17 6.85
C GLU A 28 -8.49 8.48 8.22
N ASN A 29 -8.91 7.79 9.28
CA ASN A 29 -8.41 8.08 10.61
C ASN A 29 -6.93 7.66 10.71
N GLY A 30 -6.08 8.53 11.26
CA GLY A 30 -4.64 8.32 11.18
C GLY A 30 -3.77 9.54 11.46
N TRP A 31 -2.46 9.39 11.20
CA TRP A 31 -1.47 10.43 11.33
C TRP A 31 -1.22 11.13 9.99
N TYR A 32 -1.12 12.45 10.02
CA TYR A 32 -0.97 13.31 8.84
C TYR A 32 0.06 14.40 9.06
N HIS A 33 0.67 14.86 7.97
CA HIS A 33 1.45 16.11 7.98
C HIS A 33 0.53 17.31 8.09
N ILE A 34 1.01 18.35 8.78
CA ILE A 34 0.40 19.68 8.77
C ILE A 34 1.19 20.56 7.79
N LEU A 35 0.54 21.04 6.73
CA LEU A 35 1.13 21.83 5.66
C LEU A 35 1.39 23.30 6.06
N SER A 36 0.60 23.83 7.00
CA SER A 36 0.77 25.18 7.57
C SER A 36 0.21 25.22 8.98
N GLN A 37 0.61 26.20 9.80
CA GLN A 37 0.13 26.32 11.18
C GLN A 37 -1.38 26.62 11.32
N GLN A 38 -2.12 26.74 10.21
CA GLN A 38 -3.58 26.89 10.22
C GLN A 38 -4.27 25.53 10.39
N LYS A 39 -5.37 25.53 11.15
CA LYS A 39 -6.08 24.34 11.64
C LYS A 39 -6.64 23.44 10.52
N ASP A 40 -6.84 23.97 9.32
CA ASP A 40 -7.41 23.27 8.17
C ASP A 40 -6.36 22.80 7.14
N SER A 41 -5.08 22.90 7.49
CA SER A 41 -3.97 22.68 6.56
C SER A 41 -3.41 21.25 6.64
N ILE A 42 -4.27 20.24 6.64
CA ILE A 42 -3.88 18.82 6.72
C ILE A 42 -3.45 18.32 5.33
N ALA A 43 -2.37 17.55 5.27
CA ALA A 43 -1.95 16.91 4.03
C ALA A 43 -3.02 15.92 3.53
N LYS A 44 -3.20 15.84 2.21
CA LYS A 44 -4.16 14.89 1.61
C LYS A 44 -3.77 13.44 1.86
N GLU A 45 -2.48 13.14 1.85
CA GLU A 45 -1.96 11.79 2.05
C GLU A 45 -1.62 11.57 3.53
N SER A 46 -2.08 10.44 4.08
CA SER A 46 -1.76 10.02 5.43
C SER A 46 -0.31 9.54 5.52
N ILE A 47 0.34 9.84 6.64
CA ILE A 47 1.58 9.18 7.05
C ILE A 47 1.30 7.69 7.28
N VAL A 48 0.31 7.41 8.13
CA VAL A 48 -0.20 6.07 8.48
C VAL A 48 -1.67 6.20 8.92
N THR A 49 -2.44 5.13 8.76
CA THR A 49 -3.86 5.03 9.13
C THR A 49 -4.07 4.06 10.30
N VAL A 50 -5.30 3.98 10.83
CA VAL A 50 -5.64 2.99 11.87
C VAL A 50 -5.38 1.53 11.43
N LYS A 51 -5.47 1.23 10.12
CA LYS A 51 -5.11 -0.10 9.57
C LYS A 51 -3.63 -0.45 9.81
N ASP A 52 -2.77 0.56 9.87
CA ASP A 52 -1.33 0.40 10.08
C ASP A 52 -0.98 0.19 11.57
N PHE A 53 -1.96 0.22 12.49
CA PHE A 53 -1.71 0.03 13.91
C PHE A 53 -1.80 -1.45 14.28
N VAL A 54 -0.77 -1.98 14.96
CA VAL A 54 -0.72 -3.39 15.42
C VAL A 54 -1.23 -3.52 16.84
N SER A 55 -0.86 -2.58 17.71
CA SER A 55 -1.36 -2.55 19.09
C SER A 55 -1.73 -1.13 19.47
N LEU A 56 -2.73 -1.00 20.35
CA LEU A 56 -3.06 0.21 21.09
C LEU A 56 -3.36 -0.20 22.53
N ARG A 57 -2.91 0.60 23.48
CA ARG A 57 -3.28 0.45 24.89
C ARG A 57 -3.43 1.83 25.51
N MET A 58 -4.21 1.90 26.57
CA MET A 58 -4.12 3.04 27.49
C MET A 58 -2.96 2.81 28.44
N ASP A 59 -2.17 3.84 28.68
CA ASP A 59 -1.01 3.83 29.54
C ASP A 59 -0.94 5.16 30.32
N SER A 60 0.05 5.32 31.20
CA SER A 60 0.36 6.62 31.81
C SER A 60 1.73 7.10 31.33
N ASP A 61 1.84 8.38 30.97
CA ASP A 61 3.13 8.99 30.64
C ASP A 61 4.01 9.17 31.89
N GLU A 62 5.24 9.68 31.69
CA GLU A 62 6.19 9.94 32.79
C GLU A 62 5.65 10.91 33.87
N ASN A 63 4.64 11.71 33.53
CA ASN A 63 3.98 12.64 34.44
C ASN A 63 2.70 12.05 35.08
N GLY A 64 2.37 10.79 34.81
CA GLY A 64 1.15 10.13 35.29
C GLY A 64 -0.11 10.51 34.51
N THR A 65 0.02 11.19 33.36
CA THR A 65 -1.11 11.55 32.50
C THR A 65 -1.53 10.36 31.67
N CYS A 66 -2.83 10.06 31.62
CA CYS A 66 -3.35 8.98 30.80
C CYS A 66 -3.13 9.28 29.30
N VAL A 67 -2.57 8.33 28.57
CA VAL A 67 -2.27 8.43 27.13
C VAL A 67 -2.68 7.15 26.39
N ILE A 68 -2.91 7.25 25.08
CA ILE A 68 -3.01 6.08 24.23
C ILE A 68 -1.63 5.83 23.61
N VAL A 69 -1.07 4.65 23.84
CA VAL A 69 0.20 4.22 23.23
C VAL A 69 -0.12 3.24 22.10
N GLY A 70 0.46 3.47 20.93
CA GLY A 70 0.29 2.61 19.78
C GLY A 70 1.60 2.15 19.16
N GLN A 71 1.51 1.07 18.38
CA GLN A 71 2.61 0.48 17.61
C GLN A 71 2.24 0.44 16.13
N ILE A 72 3.07 1.02 15.28
CA ILE A 72 2.97 0.91 13.83
C ILE A 72 3.42 -0.48 13.37
N SER A 73 2.72 -1.01 12.38
CA SER A 73 3.06 -2.24 11.66
C SER A 73 4.47 -2.22 11.13
N LYS A 74 5.13 -3.38 11.22
CA LYS A 74 6.46 -3.61 10.61
C LYS A 74 6.48 -3.25 9.12
N HIS A 75 5.33 -3.35 8.44
CA HIS A 75 5.16 -3.03 7.04
C HIS A 75 5.14 -1.53 6.72
N LYS A 76 5.13 -0.64 7.73
CA LYS A 76 5.13 0.82 7.58
C LYS A 76 6.20 1.53 8.42
N LEU A 77 7.11 0.80 9.06
CA LEU A 77 8.12 1.41 9.96
C LEU A 77 9.08 2.33 9.22
N LYS A 78 9.53 1.98 8.02
CA LYS A 78 10.46 2.82 7.25
C LYS A 78 9.74 4.06 6.74
N LYS A 79 8.48 3.93 6.32
CA LYS A 79 7.63 5.08 5.98
C LYS A 79 7.46 5.99 7.18
N TRP A 80 7.07 5.45 8.33
CA TRP A 80 6.91 6.22 9.58
C TRP A 80 8.19 6.96 9.96
N ALA A 81 9.34 6.27 9.95
CA ALA A 81 10.63 6.88 10.24
C ALA A 81 10.96 8.01 9.25
N LYS A 82 10.74 7.80 7.95
CA LYS A 82 11.01 8.81 6.93
C LYS A 82 10.09 10.03 7.08
N GLU A 83 8.80 9.82 7.31
CA GLU A 83 7.84 10.91 7.44
C GLU A 83 8.04 11.70 8.74
N THR A 84 8.38 11.05 9.85
CA THR A 84 8.74 11.75 11.09
C THR A 84 10.03 12.55 10.94
N GLU A 85 11.03 12.04 10.21
CA GLU A 85 12.25 12.79 9.88
C GLU A 85 11.96 14.06 9.07
N LYS A 86 11.11 13.97 8.03
CA LYS A 86 10.66 15.14 7.26
C LYS A 86 9.91 16.18 8.10
N ALA A 87 9.28 15.74 9.19
CA ALA A 87 8.51 16.56 10.10
C ALA A 87 9.34 17.15 11.26
N ILE A 88 10.65 16.89 11.38
CA ILE A 88 11.47 17.44 12.46
C ILE A 88 11.33 18.98 12.51
N GLY A 89 11.00 19.50 13.69
CA GLY A 89 10.75 20.92 13.94
C GLY A 89 9.33 21.40 13.56
N LYS A 90 8.51 20.55 12.93
CA LYS A 90 7.13 20.81 12.52
C LYS A 90 6.14 19.97 13.34
N HIS A 91 4.85 20.18 13.11
CA HIS A 91 3.79 19.41 13.74
C HIS A 91 3.23 18.34 12.79
N ILE A 92 2.86 17.20 13.35
CA ILE A 92 2.00 16.19 12.71
C ILE A 92 0.68 16.12 13.47
N ALA A 93 -0.40 15.70 12.81
CA ALA A 93 -1.73 15.62 13.43
C ALA A 93 -2.21 14.17 13.46
N PHE A 94 -2.83 13.76 14.58
CA PHE A 94 -3.72 12.61 14.59
C PHE A 94 -5.14 13.09 14.30
N VAL A 95 -5.75 12.55 13.25
CA VAL A 95 -7.10 12.89 12.78
C VAL A 95 -8.03 11.72 13.05
N LEU A 96 -9.18 12.01 13.65
CA LEU A 96 -10.26 11.06 13.91
C LEU A 96 -11.60 11.71 13.57
N ASP A 97 -12.42 11.04 12.76
CA ASP A 97 -13.73 11.54 12.30
C ASP A 97 -13.63 12.98 11.74
N ASP A 98 -12.70 13.20 10.81
CA ASP A 98 -12.41 14.51 10.19
C ASP A 98 -12.05 15.64 11.18
N THR A 99 -11.60 15.27 12.39
CA THR A 99 -11.23 16.19 13.47
C THR A 99 -9.80 15.96 13.92
N VAL A 100 -9.01 17.03 14.03
CA VAL A 100 -7.67 16.96 14.63
C VAL A 100 -7.80 16.76 16.13
N ILE A 101 -7.34 15.60 16.61
CA ILE A 101 -7.40 15.20 18.02
C ILE A 101 -6.17 15.69 18.79
N THR A 102 -4.99 15.51 18.22
CA THR A 102 -3.72 16.01 18.77
C THR A 102 -2.79 16.42 17.64
N ASN A 103 -1.89 17.36 17.90
CA ASN A 103 -0.93 17.85 16.92
C ASN A 103 0.47 18.05 17.52
N PRO A 104 1.18 16.99 17.95
CA PRO A 104 2.49 17.10 18.57
C PRO A 104 3.55 17.67 17.60
N LYS A 105 4.52 18.39 18.16
CA LYS A 105 5.74 18.78 17.45
C LYS A 105 6.70 17.59 17.38
N VAL A 106 7.23 17.30 16.20
CA VAL A 106 8.19 16.22 16.00
C VAL A 106 9.60 16.74 16.28
N ASN A 107 10.29 16.08 17.20
CA ASN A 107 11.63 16.49 17.64
C ASN A 107 12.75 15.63 17.05
N ALA A 108 12.43 14.39 16.67
CA ALA A 108 13.39 13.45 16.12
C ALA A 108 12.68 12.46 15.19
N ARG A 109 13.50 11.79 14.38
CA ARG A 109 13.10 10.61 13.61
C ARG A 109 12.71 9.47 14.55
N ILE A 110 11.58 8.80 14.29
CA ILE A 110 11.07 7.70 15.12
C ILE A 110 11.13 6.40 14.33
N GLU A 111 12.09 5.53 14.65
CA GLU A 111 12.32 4.30 13.87
C GLU A 111 11.51 3.09 14.35
N ASN A 112 11.22 3.03 15.66
CA ASN A 112 10.59 1.87 16.29
C ASN A 112 9.06 1.80 16.06
N GLY A 113 8.46 2.83 15.47
CA GLY A 113 7.01 2.88 15.22
C GLY A 113 6.15 3.03 16.48
N VAL A 114 6.73 3.35 17.63
CA VAL A 114 5.95 3.65 18.84
C VAL A 114 5.46 5.08 18.76
N PHE A 115 4.17 5.31 19.03
CA PHE A 115 3.59 6.64 19.12
C PHE A 115 2.68 6.77 20.35
N GLN A 116 2.41 8.01 20.72
CA GLN A 116 1.50 8.35 21.81
C GLN A 116 0.49 9.40 21.35
N ILE A 117 -0.75 9.26 21.81
CA ILE A 117 -1.81 10.26 21.68
C ILE A 117 -2.12 10.73 23.10
N SER A 118 -1.69 11.95 23.40
CA SER A 118 -2.03 12.67 24.63
C SER A 118 -3.00 13.81 24.31
N LEU A 119 -3.86 14.12 25.29
CA LEU A 119 -4.92 15.11 25.15
C LEU A 119 -4.79 16.17 26.25
N PRO A 120 -4.38 17.40 25.92
CA PRO A 120 -4.27 18.46 26.92
C PRO A 120 -5.62 19.05 27.35
N HIS A 121 -6.75 18.74 26.68
CA HIS A 121 -8.01 19.48 26.82
C HIS A 121 -9.29 18.62 26.90
N GLY A 122 -9.49 17.88 28.01
CA GLY A 122 -10.82 17.44 28.46
C GLY A 122 -11.60 16.46 27.56
N TYR A 123 -11.05 16.05 26.42
CA TYR A 123 -11.61 14.98 25.60
C TYR A 123 -11.62 13.66 26.39
N ASP A 124 -12.70 12.89 26.23
CA ASP A 124 -12.79 11.55 26.78
C ASP A 124 -11.83 10.61 26.02
N LEU A 125 -10.62 10.46 26.56
CA LEU A 125 -9.57 9.59 26.02
C LEU A 125 -10.05 8.14 25.89
N LYS A 126 -10.91 7.67 26.81
CA LYS A 126 -11.47 6.32 26.75
C LYS A 126 -12.41 6.16 25.57
N ASN A 127 -13.23 7.18 25.27
CA ASN A 127 -14.07 7.19 24.09
C ASN A 127 -13.24 7.19 22.79
N ILE A 128 -12.20 8.04 22.72
CA ILE A 128 -11.28 8.07 21.57
C ILE A 128 -10.61 6.71 21.38
N TYR A 129 -10.06 6.13 22.44
CA TYR A 129 -9.47 4.79 22.43
C TYR A 129 -10.45 3.74 21.89
N ASN A 130 -11.69 3.74 22.38
CA ASN A 130 -12.71 2.79 21.95
C ASN A 130 -13.09 2.97 20.47
N LYS A 131 -13.13 4.20 19.96
CA LYS A 131 -13.38 4.46 18.54
C LYS A 131 -12.27 3.89 17.66
N ILE A 132 -11.01 4.20 17.97
CA ILE A 132 -9.85 3.69 17.20
C ILE A 132 -9.80 2.15 17.27
N ARG A 133 -10.01 1.59 18.46
CA ARG A 133 -10.06 0.13 18.67
C ARG A 133 -11.15 -0.51 17.83
N LYS A 134 -12.35 0.07 17.82
CA LYS A 134 -13.47 -0.42 17.02
C LYS A 134 -13.14 -0.37 15.53
N GLU A 135 -12.65 0.77 15.02
CA GLU A 135 -12.28 0.88 13.61
C GLU A 135 -11.21 -0.13 13.19
N LYS A 136 -10.21 -0.39 14.05
CA LYS A 136 -9.21 -1.42 13.79
C LYS A 136 -9.87 -2.81 13.68
N ILE A 137 -10.73 -3.16 14.64
CA ILE A 137 -11.45 -4.44 14.62
C ILE A 137 -12.32 -4.54 13.36
N ASP A 138 -13.12 -3.53 13.07
CA ASP A 138 -14.00 -3.47 11.91
C ASP A 138 -13.19 -3.60 10.59
N SER A 139 -11.99 -2.99 10.53
CA SER A 139 -11.08 -3.11 9.39
C SER A 139 -10.59 -4.55 9.20
N ILE A 140 -10.19 -5.23 10.27
CA ILE A 140 -9.78 -6.65 10.20
C ILE A 140 -10.98 -7.52 9.81
N GLU A 141 -12.14 -7.33 10.45
CA GLU A 141 -13.36 -8.09 10.15
C GLU A 141 -13.80 -7.93 8.69
N SER A 142 -13.58 -6.74 8.11
CA SER A 142 -13.90 -6.49 6.71
C SER A 142 -13.10 -7.36 5.74
N ILE A 143 -11.85 -7.73 6.09
CA ILE A 143 -11.01 -8.64 5.29
C ILE A 143 -11.67 -10.03 5.24
N PHE A 144 -12.17 -10.51 6.38
CA PHE A 144 -12.79 -11.84 6.51
C PHE A 144 -14.26 -11.87 6.13
N LYS A 145 -14.80 -10.79 5.54
CA LYS A 145 -16.20 -10.71 5.16
C LYS A 145 -16.52 -11.80 4.13
N GLY A 146 -17.46 -12.66 4.45
CA GLY A 146 -17.89 -13.78 3.59
C GLY A 146 -17.26 -15.13 3.95
N TRP A 147 -16.34 -15.18 4.91
CA TRP A 147 -15.84 -16.45 5.46
C TRP A 147 -16.89 -17.08 6.39
N GLU A 148 -16.99 -18.41 6.37
CA GLU A 148 -17.91 -19.15 7.23
C GLU A 148 -17.56 -18.99 8.71
N LYS A 149 -18.58 -18.95 9.57
CA LYS A 149 -18.41 -18.85 11.03
C LYS A 149 -17.64 -20.04 11.64
N ASP A 150 -17.59 -21.16 10.93
CA ASP A 150 -16.87 -22.36 11.38
C ASP A 150 -15.38 -22.32 10.98
N SER A 151 -14.91 -21.26 10.32
CA SER A 151 -13.50 -21.07 9.97
C SER A 151 -12.61 -20.84 11.21
N ILE A 152 -11.31 -21.12 11.04
CA ILE A 152 -10.28 -20.93 12.08
C ILE A 152 -10.29 -19.49 12.62
N TYR A 153 -10.57 -18.50 11.77
CA TYR A 153 -10.67 -17.10 12.20
C TYR A 153 -11.80 -16.89 13.23
N TYR A 154 -13.03 -17.31 12.94
CA TYR A 154 -14.17 -17.09 13.83
C TYR A 154 -14.10 -17.95 15.10
N SER A 155 -13.62 -19.19 15.01
CA SER A 155 -13.37 -20.02 16.20
C SER A 155 -12.30 -19.45 17.14
N SER A 156 -11.34 -18.68 16.61
CA SER A 156 -10.36 -17.92 17.40
C SER A 156 -10.92 -16.59 17.93
N LYS A 157 -11.80 -15.93 17.16
CA LYS A 157 -12.47 -14.68 17.57
C LYS A 157 -13.41 -14.90 18.75
N GLU A 158 -14.20 -15.97 18.74
CA GLU A 158 -15.04 -16.36 19.88
C GLU A 158 -14.22 -16.58 21.18
N LYS A 159 -12.90 -16.75 21.04
CA LYS A 159 -11.96 -16.91 22.14
C LYS A 159 -11.31 -15.62 22.66
N ALA A 160 -11.39 -14.46 21.98
CA ALA A 160 -11.20 -13.11 22.56
C ALA A 160 -11.13 -11.96 21.51
N ASP A 161 -11.81 -10.83 21.78
CA ASP A 161 -11.59 -9.53 21.09
C ASP A 161 -10.13 -9.04 21.17
N SER A 162 -9.39 -9.51 22.20
CA SER A 162 -7.97 -9.20 22.39
C SER A 162 -7.07 -9.83 21.31
N ILE A 163 -7.47 -10.96 20.74
CA ILE A 163 -6.70 -11.66 19.70
C ILE A 163 -6.84 -10.91 18.38
N VAL A 164 -8.07 -10.58 17.97
CA VAL A 164 -8.34 -9.80 16.73
C VAL A 164 -7.60 -8.47 16.75
N PHE A 165 -7.54 -7.85 17.93
CA PHE A 165 -6.87 -6.58 18.11
C PHE A 165 -5.34 -6.66 17.98
N ALA A 166 -4.72 -7.83 18.17
CA ALA A 166 -3.28 -8.04 17.99
C ALA A 166 -2.89 -8.40 16.53
N ILE A 167 -3.88 -8.64 15.66
CA ILE A 167 -3.63 -9.01 14.26
C ILE A 167 -3.12 -7.80 13.49
N ASP A 168 -2.04 -7.98 12.74
CA ASP A 168 -1.58 -7.03 11.73
C ASP A 168 -2.48 -7.09 10.50
N TYR A 169 -3.04 -5.95 10.11
CA TYR A 169 -3.96 -5.85 8.97
C TYR A 169 -3.31 -6.33 7.67
N TRP A 170 -2.03 -6.00 7.45
CA TRP A 170 -1.34 -6.32 6.21
C TRP A 170 -1.07 -7.82 6.10
N GLU A 171 -0.69 -8.47 7.21
CA GLU A 171 -0.49 -9.93 7.24
C GLU A 171 -1.81 -10.68 7.04
N ALA A 172 -2.88 -10.26 7.71
CA ALA A 172 -4.21 -10.85 7.54
C ALA A 172 -4.73 -10.66 6.10
N SER A 173 -4.53 -9.47 5.53
CA SER A 173 -4.96 -9.17 4.16
C SER A 173 -4.25 -10.06 3.15
N GLU A 174 -2.94 -10.26 3.29
CA GLU A 174 -2.19 -11.16 2.38
C GLU A 174 -2.61 -12.62 2.56
N TRP A 175 -2.84 -13.07 3.78
CA TRP A 175 -3.30 -14.44 4.04
C TRP A 175 -4.66 -14.74 3.39
N VAL A 176 -5.62 -13.82 3.54
CA VAL A 176 -6.93 -13.95 2.93
C VAL A 176 -6.84 -13.87 1.41
N ASP A 177 -6.04 -12.95 0.88
CA ASP A 177 -5.84 -12.80 -0.55
C ASP A 177 -5.28 -14.09 -1.20
N MET A 178 -4.32 -14.75 -0.55
CA MET A 178 -3.82 -16.08 -0.99
C MET A 178 -4.90 -17.15 -1.05
N SER A 179 -5.91 -17.07 -0.18
CA SER A 179 -6.98 -18.07 -0.10
C SER A 179 -8.11 -17.79 -1.10
N VAL A 180 -8.47 -16.51 -1.29
CA VAL A 180 -9.65 -16.10 -2.07
C VAL A 180 -9.30 -15.84 -3.54
N ASN A 181 -8.07 -15.41 -3.83
CA ASN A 181 -7.62 -15.07 -5.18
C ASN A 181 -6.43 -15.97 -5.60
N PRO A 182 -6.58 -17.30 -5.69
CA PRO A 182 -5.45 -18.19 -6.00
C PRO A 182 -4.80 -17.88 -7.36
N GLU A 183 -5.55 -17.32 -8.30
CA GLU A 183 -5.04 -16.88 -9.61
C GLU A 183 -4.11 -15.66 -9.53
N ASP A 184 -4.18 -14.92 -8.42
CA ASP A 184 -3.30 -13.79 -8.15
C ASP A 184 -1.97 -14.26 -7.57
N HIS A 185 -1.81 -15.55 -7.29
CA HIS A 185 -0.61 -16.17 -6.77
C HIS A 185 -0.11 -17.22 -7.77
N TYR A 186 1.20 -17.25 -7.99
CA TYR A 186 1.79 -18.25 -8.87
C TYR A 186 2.54 -19.27 -8.03
N TRP A 187 2.12 -20.53 -8.11
CA TRP A 187 2.83 -21.65 -7.51
C TRP A 187 3.71 -22.30 -8.58
N TRP A 188 5.02 -22.15 -8.46
CA TRP A 188 6.00 -22.80 -9.32
C TRP A 188 6.61 -24.00 -8.60
N GLY A 189 6.90 -25.06 -9.35
CA GLY A 189 7.57 -26.25 -8.83
C GLY A 189 9.08 -26.04 -8.64
N ASP A 190 9.79 -27.12 -8.37
CA ASP A 190 11.25 -27.10 -8.26
C ASP A 190 11.87 -26.64 -9.58
N LEU A 191 12.50 -25.46 -9.55
CA LEU A 191 13.24 -24.92 -10.69
C LEU A 191 14.69 -25.34 -10.60
N ASP A 192 15.26 -25.84 -11.69
CA ASP A 192 16.72 -25.96 -11.79
C ASP A 192 17.32 -24.56 -11.89
N THR A 193 17.94 -24.11 -10.80
CA THR A 193 18.46 -22.75 -10.69
C THR A 193 19.87 -22.60 -11.24
N ALA A 194 20.59 -23.68 -11.57
CA ALA A 194 22.00 -23.61 -11.94
C ALA A 194 22.25 -22.72 -13.17
N THR A 195 21.40 -22.85 -14.19
CA THR A 195 21.48 -22.04 -15.41
C THR A 195 21.03 -20.61 -15.14
N TYR A 196 19.92 -20.42 -14.43
CA TYR A 196 19.40 -19.11 -14.07
C TYR A 196 20.43 -18.29 -13.28
N SER A 197 20.99 -18.86 -12.21
CA SER A 197 21.95 -18.18 -11.35
C SER A 197 23.20 -17.75 -12.13
N LYS A 198 23.70 -18.58 -13.05
CA LYS A 198 24.83 -18.19 -13.92
C LYS A 198 24.49 -16.98 -14.79
N LEU A 199 23.31 -16.95 -15.39
CA LEU A 199 22.87 -15.83 -16.23
C LEU A 199 22.65 -14.56 -15.38
N GLU A 200 22.03 -14.70 -14.21
CA GLU A 200 21.78 -13.60 -13.28
C GLU A 200 23.08 -13.00 -12.74
N SER A 201 24.04 -13.84 -12.29
CA SER A 201 25.34 -13.39 -11.81
C SER A 201 26.12 -12.67 -12.92
N ALA A 202 26.14 -13.21 -14.14
CA ALA A 202 26.81 -12.55 -15.26
C ALA A 202 26.22 -11.17 -15.57
N LEU A 203 24.89 -11.02 -15.51
CA LEU A 203 24.25 -9.72 -15.71
C LEU A 203 24.53 -8.77 -14.54
N CYS A 204 24.50 -9.27 -13.31
CA CYS A 204 24.79 -8.50 -12.11
C CYS A 204 26.24 -7.95 -12.14
N GLU A 205 27.21 -8.77 -12.54
CA GLU A 205 28.60 -8.36 -12.71
C GLU A 205 28.75 -7.24 -13.76
N GLU A 206 28.06 -7.34 -14.90
CA GLU A 206 28.07 -6.28 -15.92
C GLU A 206 27.48 -4.96 -15.40
N ILE A 207 26.40 -5.04 -14.62
CA ILE A 207 25.74 -3.86 -14.03
C ILE A 207 26.61 -3.22 -12.94
N ALA A 208 27.36 -4.03 -12.19
CA ALA A 208 28.25 -3.57 -11.13
C ALA A 208 29.54 -2.90 -11.64
N LYS A 209 29.84 -2.97 -12.95
CA LYS A 209 31.06 -2.37 -13.51
C LYS A 209 31.05 -0.84 -13.33
N PRO A 210 32.12 -0.26 -12.76
CA PRO A 210 32.21 1.18 -12.57
C PRO A 210 32.18 1.90 -13.93
N ASN A 211 31.50 3.05 -13.98
CA ASN A 211 31.34 3.92 -15.16
C ASN A 211 30.56 3.33 -16.33
N PHE A 212 29.82 2.23 -16.15
CA PHE A 212 28.88 1.80 -17.17
C PHE A 212 27.66 2.76 -17.21
N SER A 213 27.07 2.91 -18.40
CA SER A 213 26.00 3.88 -18.70
C SER A 213 24.85 3.81 -17.71
N SER A 214 24.24 4.96 -17.35
CA SER A 214 23.00 4.99 -16.56
C SER A 214 21.74 4.71 -17.40
N ARG A 215 21.90 4.51 -18.72
CA ARG A 215 20.80 4.33 -19.67
C ARG A 215 20.47 2.86 -19.88
N ALA A 216 19.22 2.51 -19.67
CA ALA A 216 18.73 1.14 -19.87
C ALA A 216 18.98 0.63 -21.30
N GLU A 217 18.89 1.49 -22.32
CA GLU A 217 19.13 1.10 -23.72
C GLU A 217 20.53 0.54 -23.97
N ASP A 218 21.54 0.94 -23.18
CA ASP A 218 22.90 0.46 -23.37
C ASP A 218 23.08 -0.96 -22.79
N TYR A 219 22.43 -1.25 -21.66
CA TYR A 219 22.35 -2.62 -21.13
C TYR A 219 21.55 -3.55 -22.03
N MET A 220 20.46 -3.06 -22.64
CA MET A 220 19.64 -3.85 -23.56
C MET A 220 20.40 -4.33 -24.81
N LYS A 221 21.53 -3.70 -25.13
CA LYS A 221 22.41 -4.11 -26.24
C LYS A 221 23.36 -5.24 -25.85
N LEU A 222 23.67 -5.40 -24.56
CA LEU A 222 24.62 -6.40 -24.06
C LEU A 222 24.15 -7.82 -24.37
N ASP A 223 25.11 -8.66 -24.75
CA ASP A 223 24.84 -10.06 -25.05
C ASP A 223 24.42 -10.83 -23.79
N THR A 224 25.02 -10.51 -22.64
CA THR A 224 24.64 -11.05 -21.32
C THR A 224 23.18 -10.76 -21.00
N TYR A 225 22.73 -9.52 -21.19
CA TYR A 225 21.33 -9.13 -21.00
C TYR A 225 20.40 -9.85 -21.97
N LYS A 226 20.73 -9.88 -23.27
CA LYS A 226 19.91 -10.55 -24.29
C LYS A 226 19.72 -12.03 -23.98
N ARG A 227 20.77 -12.73 -23.55
CA ARG A 227 20.70 -14.14 -23.12
C ARG A 227 19.81 -14.31 -21.89
N TYR A 228 19.99 -13.47 -20.86
CA TYR A 228 19.15 -13.49 -19.66
C TYR A 228 17.67 -13.26 -20.00
N LYS A 229 17.39 -12.23 -20.81
CA LYS A 229 16.04 -11.91 -21.29
C LYS A 229 15.43 -13.04 -22.11
N ALA A 230 16.17 -13.60 -23.06
CA ALA A 230 15.69 -14.71 -23.89
C ALA A 230 15.33 -15.93 -23.03
N TYR A 231 16.19 -16.29 -22.07
CA TYR A 231 15.94 -17.40 -21.15
C TYR A 231 14.64 -17.22 -20.35
N LEU A 232 14.39 -16.02 -19.81
CA LEU A 232 13.15 -15.70 -19.11
C LEU A 232 11.93 -15.65 -20.05
N CYS A 233 12.12 -15.16 -21.27
CA CYS A 233 11.06 -15.13 -22.28
C CYS A 233 10.67 -16.52 -22.76
N GLU A 234 11.57 -17.50 -22.71
CA GLU A 234 11.29 -18.91 -23.02
C GLU A 234 10.68 -19.64 -21.82
N ASN A 235 11.21 -19.39 -20.62
CA ASN A 235 10.86 -20.09 -19.39
C ASN A 235 10.17 -19.16 -18.38
N ALA A 236 8.83 -19.07 -18.45
CA ALA A 236 8.02 -18.16 -17.63
C ALA A 236 8.28 -18.26 -16.13
N ASP A 237 8.45 -19.48 -15.61
CA ASP A 237 8.53 -19.73 -14.17
C ASP A 237 9.74 -19.03 -13.53
N TYR A 238 10.81 -18.82 -14.30
CA TYR A 238 12.02 -18.15 -13.85
C TYR A 238 11.83 -16.63 -13.66
N ILE A 239 10.73 -16.05 -14.14
CA ILE A 239 10.34 -14.66 -13.81
C ILE A 239 10.15 -14.52 -12.29
N ASN A 240 9.73 -15.59 -11.60
CA ASN A 240 9.62 -15.59 -10.14
C ASN A 240 10.99 -15.51 -9.43
N LEU A 241 12.02 -16.12 -10.00
CA LEU A 241 13.38 -15.97 -9.48
C LEU A 241 13.90 -14.55 -9.73
N MET A 242 13.57 -13.95 -10.88
CA MET A 242 13.89 -12.54 -11.14
C MET A 242 13.22 -11.61 -10.11
N PHE A 243 11.99 -11.91 -9.70
CA PHE A 243 11.30 -11.17 -8.64
C PHE A 243 11.94 -11.30 -7.25
N GLN A 244 12.73 -12.34 -7.02
CA GLN A 244 13.53 -12.52 -5.80
C GLN A 244 14.96 -11.98 -5.95
N GLY A 245 15.37 -11.70 -7.19
CA GLY A 245 16.71 -11.28 -7.56
C GLY A 245 16.94 -9.77 -7.56
N PHE A 246 18.18 -9.40 -7.90
CA PHE A 246 18.68 -8.03 -7.77
C PHE A 246 17.87 -7.00 -8.59
N LEU A 247 17.33 -7.41 -9.74
CA LEU A 247 16.52 -6.54 -10.60
C LEU A 247 15.22 -6.07 -9.93
N PHE A 248 14.72 -6.81 -8.94
CA PHE A 248 13.48 -6.50 -8.26
C PHE A 248 13.68 -6.03 -6.81
N THR A 249 14.85 -6.29 -6.21
CA THR A 249 15.21 -5.73 -4.89
C THR A 249 15.61 -4.26 -4.97
N GLU A 250 16.27 -3.84 -6.06
CA GLU A 250 16.65 -2.45 -6.28
C GLU A 250 15.45 -1.52 -6.55
N PRO A 251 15.54 -0.20 -6.27
CA PRO A 251 14.46 0.73 -6.52
C PRO A 251 13.95 0.70 -7.97
N ALA A 252 12.64 0.53 -8.15
CA ALA A 252 12.01 0.42 -9.46
C ALA A 252 12.03 1.74 -10.26
N THR A 253 12.36 2.87 -9.62
CA THR A 253 12.53 4.16 -10.30
C THR A 253 13.82 4.24 -11.11
N GLY A 254 14.80 3.38 -10.80
CA GLY A 254 16.10 3.34 -11.46
C GLY A 254 16.16 2.41 -12.68
N LEU A 255 17.40 2.09 -13.09
CA LEU A 255 17.73 1.21 -14.22
C LEU A 255 16.95 -0.11 -14.19
N CYS A 256 16.93 -0.79 -13.04
CA CYS A 256 16.33 -2.11 -12.90
C CYS A 256 14.84 -2.12 -13.28
N GLY A 257 14.09 -1.06 -12.95
CA GLY A 257 12.68 -0.96 -13.34
C GLY A 257 12.47 -0.94 -14.85
N PHE A 258 13.38 -0.33 -15.63
CA PHE A 258 13.30 -0.37 -17.09
C PHE A 258 13.59 -1.77 -17.64
N LEU A 259 14.59 -2.45 -17.06
CA LEU A 259 14.97 -3.79 -17.48
C LEU A 259 13.87 -4.81 -17.15
N VAL A 260 13.23 -4.69 -15.98
CA VAL A 260 12.09 -5.53 -15.58
C VAL A 260 10.91 -5.31 -16.53
N ASP A 261 10.55 -4.05 -16.82
CA ASP A 261 9.46 -3.74 -17.75
C ASP A 261 9.74 -4.32 -19.14
N ASP A 262 10.96 -4.20 -19.65
CA ASP A 262 11.34 -4.75 -20.96
C ASP A 262 11.26 -6.28 -20.99
N ILE A 263 11.81 -6.97 -19.99
CA ILE A 263 11.78 -8.43 -19.90
C ILE A 263 10.34 -8.92 -19.84
N VAL A 264 9.54 -8.41 -18.88
CA VAL A 264 8.19 -8.89 -18.64
C VAL A 264 7.28 -8.58 -19.81
N ARG A 265 7.37 -7.39 -20.42
CA ARG A 265 6.51 -7.02 -21.56
C ARG A 265 6.89 -7.71 -22.86
N SER A 266 8.13 -8.18 -22.98
CA SER A 266 8.54 -8.98 -24.14
C SER A 266 7.83 -10.33 -24.18
N ARG A 267 7.52 -10.91 -23.02
CA ARG A 267 6.69 -12.12 -22.92
C ARG A 267 5.20 -11.81 -22.80
N TYR A 268 4.84 -10.81 -21.99
CA TYR A 268 3.47 -10.42 -21.69
C TYR A 268 3.20 -8.95 -22.08
N PRO A 269 2.88 -8.66 -23.36
CA PRO A 269 2.73 -7.29 -23.84
C PRO A 269 1.68 -6.44 -23.10
N THR A 270 0.69 -7.08 -22.48
CA THR A 270 -0.36 -6.42 -21.69
C THR A 270 0.02 -6.17 -20.24
N ALA A 271 1.24 -6.52 -19.82
CA ALA A 271 1.70 -6.31 -18.45
C ALA A 271 1.71 -4.81 -18.07
N PRO A 272 1.31 -4.47 -16.83
CA PRO A 272 1.49 -3.12 -16.31
C PRO A 272 2.98 -2.74 -16.30
N SER A 273 3.29 -1.46 -16.04
CA SER A 273 4.68 -1.03 -15.85
C SER A 273 4.96 -0.90 -14.36
N ILE A 274 6.02 -1.56 -13.88
CA ILE A 274 6.43 -1.41 -12.48
C ILE A 274 6.80 0.05 -12.19
N ARG A 275 7.43 0.72 -13.16
CA ARG A 275 7.85 2.12 -13.04
C ARG A 275 6.65 3.06 -12.89
N VAL A 276 5.58 2.83 -13.64
CA VAL A 276 4.36 3.64 -13.52
C VAL A 276 3.71 3.43 -12.15
N MET A 277 3.75 2.20 -11.63
CA MET A 277 3.20 1.87 -10.32
C MET A 277 4.00 2.47 -9.14
N THR A 278 5.30 2.73 -9.33
CA THR A 278 6.18 3.27 -8.28
C THR A 278 6.56 4.74 -8.47
N LEU A 279 6.16 5.38 -9.58
CA LEU A 279 6.64 6.71 -10.00
C LEU A 279 6.51 7.81 -8.93
N LYS A 280 5.43 7.78 -8.13
CA LYS A 280 5.14 8.79 -7.10
C LYS A 280 5.50 8.33 -5.69
N ILE A 281 6.02 7.11 -5.56
CA ILE A 281 6.35 6.52 -4.27
C ILE A 281 7.77 6.90 -3.93
N ASP A 282 7.94 7.51 -2.77
CA ASP A 282 9.24 7.95 -2.30
C ASP A 282 9.74 7.12 -1.10
N ASN A 283 8.95 6.18 -0.58
CA ASN A 283 9.31 5.37 0.58
C ASN A 283 9.34 3.87 0.23
N GLN A 284 10.28 3.14 0.86
CA GLN A 284 10.53 1.73 0.55
C GLN A 284 9.35 0.81 0.86
N ASP A 285 8.58 1.12 1.91
CA ASP A 285 7.46 0.28 2.36
C ASP A 285 6.32 0.31 1.35
N ASP A 286 5.88 1.51 0.92
CA ASP A 286 4.86 1.65 -0.11
C ASP A 286 5.37 1.11 -1.47
N GLU A 287 6.67 1.22 -1.76
CA GLU A 287 7.26 0.66 -2.97
C GLU A 287 7.19 -0.87 -2.97
N MET A 288 7.43 -1.50 -1.82
CA MET A 288 7.28 -2.94 -1.65
C MET A 288 5.84 -3.39 -1.92
N PHE A 289 4.84 -2.66 -1.42
CA PHE A 289 3.43 -2.94 -1.73
C PHE A 289 3.10 -2.77 -3.22
N ALA A 290 3.64 -1.73 -3.87
CA ALA A 290 3.46 -1.52 -5.31
C ALA A 290 4.13 -2.64 -6.14
N LYS A 291 5.31 -3.07 -5.73
CA LYS A 291 6.02 -4.23 -6.30
C LYS A 291 5.24 -5.52 -6.14
N LEU A 292 4.65 -5.78 -4.97
CA LEU A 292 3.79 -6.95 -4.75
C LEU A 292 2.53 -6.90 -5.64
N LYS A 293 1.89 -5.73 -5.75
CA LYS A 293 0.75 -5.54 -6.67
C LYS A 293 1.13 -5.79 -8.12
N TYR A 294 2.33 -5.40 -8.53
CA TYR A 294 2.87 -5.70 -9.84
C TYR A 294 3.09 -7.21 -10.02
N GLN A 295 3.74 -7.89 -9.07
CA GLN A 295 3.93 -9.34 -9.10
C GLN A 295 2.60 -10.09 -9.27
N LYS A 296 1.58 -9.76 -8.47
CA LYS A 296 0.23 -10.34 -8.59
C LYS A 296 -0.37 -10.13 -9.98
N ALA A 297 -0.17 -8.96 -10.60
CA ALA A 297 -0.64 -8.71 -11.96
C ALA A 297 0.09 -9.59 -12.99
N ILE A 298 1.38 -9.88 -12.80
CA ILE A 298 2.14 -10.77 -13.67
C ILE A 298 1.75 -12.23 -13.43
N TRP A 299 1.58 -12.65 -12.19
CA TRP A 299 1.11 -13.99 -11.82
C TRP A 299 -0.23 -14.34 -12.47
N ARG A 300 -1.20 -13.40 -12.50
CA ARG A 300 -2.44 -13.57 -13.27
C ARG A 300 -2.22 -13.84 -14.76
N LEU A 301 -1.23 -13.21 -15.39
CA LEU A 301 -0.91 -13.41 -16.80
C LEU A 301 -0.26 -14.78 -17.02
N MET A 302 0.64 -15.17 -16.11
CA MET A 302 1.30 -16.48 -16.13
C MET A 302 0.29 -17.63 -15.95
N ASN A 303 -0.60 -17.52 -14.97
CA ASN A 303 -1.66 -18.51 -14.72
C ASN A 303 -2.59 -18.66 -15.93
N LYS A 304 -3.05 -17.55 -16.53
CA LYS A 304 -3.85 -17.58 -17.76
C LYS A 304 -3.16 -18.30 -18.92
N GLU A 305 -1.85 -18.07 -19.10
CA GLU A 305 -1.08 -18.76 -20.15
C GLU A 305 -1.00 -20.27 -19.87
N ARG A 306 -0.76 -20.65 -18.61
CA ARG A 306 -0.68 -22.04 -18.17
C ARG A 306 -2.00 -22.78 -18.41
N ASP A 307 -3.12 -22.18 -18.01
CA ASP A 307 -4.45 -22.79 -18.19
C ASP A 307 -4.80 -22.93 -19.68
N ALA A 308 -4.41 -21.96 -20.50
CA ALA A 308 -4.60 -22.03 -21.95
C ALA A 308 -3.77 -23.15 -22.61
N LYS A 309 -2.65 -23.56 -22.02
CA LYS A 309 -1.86 -24.72 -22.47
C LYS A 309 -2.47 -26.04 -22.01
N SER A 310 -2.90 -26.11 -20.75
CA SER A 310 -3.57 -27.30 -20.20
C SER A 310 -4.86 -27.64 -20.95
N ASN A 311 -5.64 -26.63 -21.37
CA ASN A 311 -6.87 -26.82 -22.13
C ASN A 311 -6.67 -27.23 -23.61
N LYS A 312 -5.42 -27.27 -24.09
CA LYS A 312 -5.06 -27.69 -25.46
C LYS A 312 -4.46 -29.10 -25.53
N GLN A 313 -4.21 -29.74 -24.38
CA GLN A 313 -3.80 -31.14 -24.26
C GLN A 313 -5.01 -32.03 -24.01
#